data_AF-A0A524DG44-F1
#
_entry.id   AF-A0A524DG44-F1
#
_cell.length_a   1.000
_cell.length_b   1.000
_cell.length_c   1.000
_cell.angle_alpha   90.00
_cell.angle_beta   90.00
_cell.angle_gamma   90.00
#
_symmetry.space_group_name_H-M   'P 1'
#
loop_
_entity.id
_entity.type
_entity.pdbx_description
1 polymer ?
#
loop_
_entity_poly.entity_id
_entity_poly.type
_entity_poly.pdbx_seq_one_letter_code
_entity_poly.pdbx_strand_id
1 'polypeptide(L)'
;MKKESLLIGTVISFLFIQLILSIPIGEANSSIPAGYSDEIQMKGVYVYNISSFGEPSSWYNYEKQSIVSWKTDAGGQIKINFTGFYDRHENDTYGDAFPDNNMPYFDIEVYEQTGILNFTRNNCSNAEASSSLMLGYWPFNSGFLIPENVSYIKNLAEETSQTSNFDYIVEESYNFLYFNLADSSELIYDKMTGLLIYAKTNMGTYNIEMSLTNYSLDLSRIYQYNVSDFGNKPAWWYVFSDKGYFETSEGGLININFTGYYNRSSSDWGDVFPDTNMAYMNVDIFNKPDGELSLNFTQVNVSNKEVAVAMILGYNNFQSGFLVPSINNITKFKMLALQEASGFTMGEVEILETSLTLKIKFEESSGGQKNYLLYEKKTGLLLWCKSIGSNYRLEITINGYDPWSRESDGDSSGLNLEPYIPYIIIGSLSIASILGTLAISKYNLKVKELNKYIIIVIIIVGSFSSLIYFQATYSPDTINEKQ
;
A
#
# COMPACT_ATOMS: atom_id res chain seq x y z
N MET A 1 35.64 40.03 -30.50
CA MET A 1 36.01 38.80 -29.78
C MET A 1 36.49 39.15 -28.38
N LYS A 2 35.70 38.91 -27.30
CA LYS A 2 36.17 38.83 -25.89
C LYS A 2 35.09 38.69 -24.79
N LYS A 3 33.79 38.63 -25.09
CA LYS A 3 32.74 38.38 -24.06
C LYS A 3 32.13 36.98 -24.12
N GLU A 4 31.89 36.43 -25.31
CA GLU A 4 31.31 35.09 -25.49
C GLU A 4 32.26 33.97 -25.05
N SER A 5 33.56 34.16 -25.25
CA SER A 5 34.60 33.19 -24.84
C SER A 5 34.73 33.08 -23.32
N LEU A 6 34.45 34.16 -22.58
CA LEU A 6 34.52 34.18 -21.12
C LEU A 6 33.30 33.49 -20.51
N LEU A 7 32.10 33.71 -21.07
CA LEU A 7 30.86 33.10 -20.60
C LEU A 7 30.86 31.58 -20.81
N ILE A 8 31.34 31.12 -21.95
CA ILE A 8 31.49 29.69 -22.26
C ILE A 8 32.52 29.05 -21.33
N GLY A 9 33.63 29.75 -21.04
CA GLY A 9 34.64 29.29 -20.08
C GLY A 9 34.09 29.15 -18.66
N THR A 10 33.23 30.08 -18.20
CA THR A 10 32.62 30.01 -16.87
C THR A 10 31.57 28.91 -16.78
N VAL A 11 30.75 28.70 -17.83
CA VAL A 11 29.73 27.65 -17.86
C VAL A 11 30.36 26.25 -17.95
N ILE A 12 31.43 26.09 -18.74
CA ILE A 12 32.18 24.82 -18.82
C ILE A 12 32.89 24.55 -17.49
N SER A 13 33.46 25.56 -16.83
CA SER A 13 34.05 25.39 -15.50
C SER A 13 33.01 25.05 -14.43
N PHE A 14 31.79 25.59 -14.49
CA PHE A 14 30.72 25.21 -13.57
C PHE A 14 30.21 23.78 -13.81
N LEU A 15 30.12 23.35 -15.07
CA LEU A 15 29.80 21.96 -15.44
C LEU A 15 30.91 20.99 -15.03
N PHE A 16 32.19 21.39 -15.12
CA PHE A 16 33.32 20.60 -14.63
C PHE A 16 33.41 20.56 -13.11
N ILE A 17 33.00 21.62 -12.40
CA ILE A 17 32.97 21.62 -10.93
C ILE A 17 31.82 20.72 -10.41
N GLN A 18 30.69 20.62 -11.12
CA GLN A 18 29.66 19.61 -10.81
C GLN A 18 30.11 18.17 -11.10
N LEU A 19 31.00 17.97 -12.09
CA LEU A 19 31.57 16.64 -12.39
C LEU A 19 32.79 16.26 -11.53
N ILE A 20 33.42 17.21 -10.82
CA ILE A 20 34.62 16.96 -9.99
C ILE A 20 34.29 16.90 -8.48
N LEU A 21 33.04 17.19 -8.08
CA LEU A 21 32.54 16.84 -6.73
C LEU A 21 32.07 15.37 -6.63
N SER A 22 32.57 14.49 -7.50
CA SER A 22 32.59 13.05 -7.21
C SER A 22 33.59 12.80 -6.08
N ILE A 23 33.10 12.93 -4.85
CA ILE A 23 33.78 12.54 -3.62
C ILE A 23 34.20 11.06 -3.77
N PRO A 24 35.31 10.60 -3.16
CA PRO A 24 35.61 9.19 -3.08
C PRO A 24 34.45 8.50 -2.36
N ILE A 25 33.60 7.83 -3.13
CA ILE A 25 32.61 6.92 -2.60
C ILE A 25 33.43 5.81 -1.94
N GLY A 26 33.37 5.73 -0.62
CA GLY A 26 33.92 4.58 0.09
C GLY A 26 33.21 3.35 -0.47
N GLU A 27 33.92 2.52 -1.24
CA GLU A 27 33.35 1.29 -1.75
C GLU A 27 33.03 0.39 -0.54
N ALA A 28 31.77 -0.04 -0.41
CA ALA A 28 31.39 -1.11 0.51
C ALA A 28 32.21 -2.36 0.15
N ASN A 29 33.28 -2.60 0.89
CA ASN A 29 34.27 -3.65 0.64
C ASN A 29 34.01 -4.92 1.48
N SER A 30 32.85 -4.98 2.14
CA SER A 30 32.43 -6.10 2.98
C SER A 30 31.43 -6.98 2.26
N SER A 31 31.64 -8.30 2.28
CA SER A 31 30.59 -9.28 1.99
C SER A 31 29.37 -9.04 2.87
N ILE A 32 28.16 -9.20 2.34
CA ILE A 32 26.91 -9.10 3.11
C ILE A 32 26.93 -10.19 4.20
N PRO A 33 26.79 -9.84 5.48
CA PRO A 33 26.82 -10.81 6.57
C PRO A 33 25.59 -11.71 6.58
N ALA A 34 25.77 -12.94 7.10
CA ALA A 34 24.66 -13.86 7.33
C ALA A 34 23.62 -13.22 8.26
N GLY A 35 22.39 -13.07 7.77
CA GLY A 35 21.28 -12.41 8.46
C GLY A 35 20.71 -11.20 7.72
N TYR A 36 21.41 -10.70 6.71
CA TYR A 36 20.89 -9.72 5.75
C TYR A 36 20.73 -10.37 4.38
N SER A 37 19.81 -9.84 3.57
CA SER A 37 19.53 -10.37 2.24
C SER A 37 20.68 -10.11 1.28
N ASP A 38 21.08 -11.14 0.52
CA ASP A 38 22.04 -11.03 -0.58
C ASP A 38 21.52 -10.21 -1.77
N GLU A 39 20.23 -9.86 -1.78
CA GLU A 39 19.61 -9.01 -2.80
C GLU A 39 19.83 -7.51 -2.58
N ILE A 40 20.32 -7.09 -1.41
CA ILE A 40 20.59 -5.67 -1.15
C ILE A 40 21.72 -5.16 -2.05
N GLN A 41 21.48 -4.03 -2.73
CA GLN A 41 22.48 -3.41 -3.60
C GLN A 41 23.42 -2.52 -2.79
N MET A 42 24.51 -3.11 -2.30
CA MET A 42 25.57 -2.38 -1.58
C MET A 42 26.29 -1.32 -2.43
N LYS A 43 26.18 -1.40 -3.77
CA LYS A 43 26.75 -0.44 -4.72
C LYS A 43 25.64 0.38 -5.35
N GLY A 44 25.37 1.56 -4.80
CA GLY A 44 24.36 2.46 -5.33
C GLY A 44 23.92 3.50 -4.31
N VAL A 45 23.24 4.53 -4.80
CA VAL A 45 22.64 5.56 -3.96
C VAL A 45 21.13 5.34 -3.92
N TYR A 46 20.59 5.20 -2.71
CA TYR A 46 19.16 5.16 -2.47
C TYR A 46 18.67 6.57 -2.19
N VAL A 47 17.63 7.00 -2.90
CA VAL A 47 17.15 8.38 -2.86
C VAL A 47 15.72 8.42 -2.35
N TYR A 48 15.53 9.02 -1.19
CA TYR A 48 14.24 9.25 -0.58
C TYR A 48 13.77 10.66 -0.88
N ASN A 49 12.59 10.81 -1.49
CA ASN A 49 11.94 12.11 -1.63
C ASN A 49 11.11 12.40 -0.39
N ILE A 50 11.12 13.66 0.03
CA ILE A 50 10.36 14.15 1.19
C ILE A 50 9.03 14.72 0.71
N SER A 51 7.91 14.18 1.18
CA SER A 51 6.57 14.73 0.90
C SER A 51 6.10 15.71 1.97
N SER A 52 6.55 15.52 3.21
CA SER A 52 6.27 16.41 4.35
C SER A 52 7.48 16.51 5.26
N PHE A 53 7.73 17.70 5.80
CA PHE A 53 8.71 17.94 6.84
C PHE A 53 8.22 19.06 7.77
N GLY A 54 8.39 18.86 9.08
CA GLY A 54 8.06 19.84 10.10
C GLY A 54 9.20 20.80 10.39
N GLU A 55 9.68 20.75 11.63
CA GLU A 55 10.77 21.58 12.12
C GLU A 55 12.15 20.90 11.99
N PRO A 56 13.25 21.69 11.92
CA PRO A 56 14.61 21.17 11.99
C PRO A 56 14.80 20.22 13.17
N SER A 57 15.57 19.15 12.94
CA SER A 57 15.87 18.15 13.97
C SER A 57 17.34 18.18 14.35
N SER A 58 17.66 17.44 15.40
CA SER A 58 19.00 17.26 15.93
C SER A 58 19.52 15.88 15.54
N TRP A 59 20.72 15.84 14.96
CA TRP A 59 21.46 14.63 14.68
C TRP A 59 22.52 14.43 15.75
N TYR A 60 22.45 13.35 16.51
CA TYR A 60 23.48 13.03 17.49
C TYR A 60 24.57 12.17 16.83
N ASN A 61 25.76 12.75 16.68
CA ASN A 61 26.91 12.10 16.05
C ASN A 61 27.64 11.24 17.08
N TYR A 62 27.60 9.90 16.94
CA TYR A 62 28.24 8.98 17.90
C TYR A 62 29.77 9.11 17.90
N GLU A 63 30.39 9.41 16.76
CA GLU A 63 31.85 9.52 16.62
C GLU A 63 32.41 10.77 17.35
N LYS A 64 31.75 11.91 17.16
CA LYS A 64 32.17 13.20 17.74
C LYS A 64 31.49 13.52 19.07
N GLN A 65 30.53 12.71 19.48
CA GLN A 65 29.65 12.95 20.64
C GLN A 65 29.06 14.36 20.64
N SER A 66 28.57 14.81 19.48
CA SER A 66 28.09 16.18 19.27
C SER A 66 26.72 16.19 18.61
N ILE A 67 25.89 17.17 18.96
CA ILE A 67 24.61 17.42 18.30
C ILE A 67 24.82 18.41 17.16
N VAL A 68 24.33 18.06 15.96
CA VAL A 68 24.30 18.93 14.79
C VAL A 68 22.87 19.11 14.35
N SER A 69 22.43 20.33 14.06
CA SER A 69 21.10 20.55 13.50
C SER A 69 21.09 20.21 12.02
N TRP A 70 20.01 19.58 11.56
CA TRP A 70 19.75 19.29 10.16
C TRP A 70 18.31 19.66 9.81
N LYS A 71 18.07 20.00 8.54
CA LYS A 71 16.73 20.24 8.03
C LYS A 71 16.61 19.86 6.56
N THR A 72 15.38 19.73 6.13
CA THR A 72 14.96 19.64 4.73
C THR A 72 13.61 20.37 4.60
N ASP A 73 12.84 20.08 3.57
CA ASP A 73 11.53 20.63 3.29
C ASP A 73 10.75 19.65 2.39
N ALA A 74 9.45 19.91 2.22
CA ALA A 74 8.65 19.17 1.26
C ALA A 74 9.20 19.38 -0.16
N GLY A 75 9.52 18.29 -0.86
CA GLY A 75 10.21 18.27 -2.15
C GLY A 75 11.73 18.15 -2.04
N GLY A 76 12.31 18.17 -0.84
CA GLY A 76 13.71 17.85 -0.57
C GLY A 76 14.03 16.35 -0.73
N GLN A 77 15.28 15.99 -0.46
CA GLN A 77 15.77 14.62 -0.62
C GLN A 77 16.69 14.18 0.52
N ILE A 78 16.61 12.90 0.87
CA ILE A 78 17.64 12.21 1.67
C ILE A 78 18.27 11.15 0.77
N LYS A 79 19.59 11.20 0.63
CA LYS A 79 20.37 10.19 -0.11
C LYS A 79 21.16 9.37 0.88
N ILE A 80 21.11 8.06 0.73
CA ILE A 80 21.92 7.13 1.52
C ILE A 80 22.76 6.26 0.58
N ASN A 81 24.00 6.01 0.98
CA ASN A 81 24.91 5.10 0.30
C ASN A 81 25.53 4.17 1.34
N PHE A 82 25.47 2.86 1.11
CA PHE A 82 26.05 1.90 2.04
C PHE A 82 27.57 1.98 2.03
N THR A 83 28.18 2.02 3.22
CA THR A 83 29.63 1.97 3.40
C THR A 83 30.12 0.61 3.87
N GLY A 84 29.22 -0.26 4.32
CA GLY A 84 29.51 -1.63 4.71
C GLY A 84 28.77 -2.06 5.98
N PHE A 85 29.26 -3.15 6.58
CA PHE A 85 28.79 -3.66 7.85
C PHE A 85 29.93 -3.68 8.86
N TYR A 86 29.72 -3.09 10.04
CA TYR A 86 30.73 -2.93 11.07
C TYR A 86 30.14 -3.22 12.45
N ASP A 87 30.99 -3.36 13.46
CA ASP A 87 30.53 -3.44 14.84
C ASP A 87 29.91 -2.11 15.29
N ARG A 88 28.92 -2.17 16.18
CA ARG A 88 28.26 -1.03 16.79
C ARG A 88 29.31 -0.08 17.34
N HIS A 89 29.11 1.20 17.07
CA HIS A 89 30.01 2.23 17.58
C HIS A 89 30.04 2.18 19.12
N GLU A 90 31.23 2.25 19.71
CA GLU A 90 31.43 2.21 21.17
C GLU A 90 30.68 3.31 21.97
N ASN A 91 30.21 4.35 21.29
CA ASN A 91 29.50 5.49 21.86
C ASN A 91 27.98 5.36 21.72
N ASP A 92 27.50 4.35 21.01
CA ASP A 92 26.09 3.96 21.01
C ASP A 92 25.82 3.12 22.27
N THR A 93 25.83 3.81 23.42
CA THR A 93 25.73 3.18 24.75
C THR A 93 24.30 2.84 25.16
N TYR A 94 23.31 3.43 24.49
CA TYR A 94 21.89 3.13 24.73
C TYR A 94 21.46 1.87 23.99
N GLY A 95 22.07 1.61 22.83
CA GLY A 95 21.77 0.46 22.00
C GLY A 95 20.34 0.50 21.45
N ASP A 96 20.15 -0.24 20.36
CA ASP A 96 18.86 -0.74 19.94
C ASP A 96 18.89 -2.27 20.04
N ALA A 97 17.77 -2.91 19.75
CA ALA A 97 17.69 -4.37 19.82
C ALA A 97 18.23 -5.08 18.56
N PHE A 98 18.96 -4.38 17.69
CA PHE A 98 19.66 -5.00 16.57
C PHE A 98 21.05 -5.50 17.00
N PRO A 99 21.64 -6.48 16.29
CA PRO A 99 22.93 -7.04 16.68
C PRO A 99 24.06 -6.01 16.78
N ASP A 100 24.91 -6.17 17.79
CA ASP A 100 26.10 -5.31 18.00
C ASP A 100 27.18 -5.53 16.95
N ASN A 101 27.20 -6.70 16.32
CA ASN A 101 28.11 -7.04 15.23
C ASN A 101 27.37 -6.96 13.89
N ASN A 102 28.11 -6.63 12.82
CA ASN A 102 27.55 -6.57 11.46
C ASN A 102 26.39 -5.56 11.31
N MET A 103 26.45 -4.43 12.00
CA MET A 103 25.49 -3.35 11.86
C MET A 103 25.70 -2.64 10.51
N PRO A 104 24.64 -2.26 9.77
CA PRO A 104 24.77 -1.52 8.51
C PRO A 104 25.24 -0.09 8.76
N TYR A 105 26.12 0.42 7.90
CA TYR A 105 26.60 1.80 7.92
C TYR A 105 26.41 2.50 6.58
N PHE A 106 26.25 3.83 6.65
CA PHE A 106 25.86 4.67 5.53
C PHE A 106 26.59 6.01 5.53
N ASP A 107 26.84 6.52 4.34
CA ASP A 107 26.93 7.95 4.10
C ASP A 107 25.53 8.50 3.81
N ILE A 108 25.18 9.61 4.47
CA ILE A 108 23.88 10.26 4.37
C ILE A 108 24.06 11.72 3.95
N GLU A 109 23.27 12.14 2.97
CA GLU A 109 23.20 13.53 2.52
C GLU A 109 21.74 14.00 2.51
N VAL A 110 21.49 15.19 3.05
CA VAL A 110 20.15 15.79 3.10
C VAL A 110 20.15 17.08 2.29
N TYR A 111 19.19 17.17 1.37
CA TYR A 111 19.01 18.27 0.45
C TYR A 111 17.67 18.96 0.69
N GLU A 112 17.65 20.27 0.57
CA GLU A 112 16.42 21.07 0.45
C GLU A 112 15.83 20.92 -0.97
N GLN A 113 14.57 21.33 -1.17
CA GLN A 113 13.83 21.25 -2.43
C GLN A 113 14.55 21.97 -3.57
N THR A 114 15.32 23.00 -3.23
CA THR A 114 16.16 23.76 -4.17
C THR A 114 17.36 22.97 -4.70
N GLY A 115 17.61 21.77 -4.16
CA GLY A 115 18.78 20.94 -4.45
C GLY A 115 20.04 21.37 -3.69
N ILE A 116 19.94 22.30 -2.74
CA ILE A 116 21.06 22.72 -1.89
C ILE A 116 21.29 21.66 -0.82
N LEU A 117 22.53 21.17 -0.73
CA LEU A 117 22.98 20.27 0.35
C LEU A 117 22.93 21.02 1.69
N ASN A 118 22.14 20.52 2.63
CA ASN A 118 21.96 21.09 3.96
C ASN A 118 22.81 20.37 5.01
N PHE A 119 22.90 19.04 4.92
CA PHE A 119 23.54 18.21 5.92
C PHE A 119 24.21 16.99 5.29
N THR A 120 25.35 16.60 5.86
CA THR A 120 26.07 15.38 5.47
C THR A 120 26.55 14.67 6.73
N ARG A 121 26.37 13.35 6.75
CA ARG A 121 26.94 12.47 7.75
C ARG A 121 27.60 11.28 7.07
N ASN A 122 28.91 11.17 7.23
CA ASN A 122 29.66 10.05 6.66
C ASN A 122 29.76 8.90 7.66
N ASN A 123 29.67 7.68 7.14
CA ASN A 123 29.85 6.42 7.86
C ASN A 123 29.13 6.39 9.23
N CYS A 124 27.84 6.72 9.24
CA CYS A 124 26.98 6.57 10.40
C CYS A 124 26.27 5.22 10.40
N SER A 125 26.00 4.68 11.58
CA SER A 125 25.34 3.39 11.73
C SER A 125 23.84 3.50 11.48
N ASN A 126 23.20 2.36 11.20
CA ASN A 126 21.75 2.25 11.08
C ASN A 126 21.03 2.76 12.33
N ALA A 127 21.56 2.49 13.52
CA ALA A 127 21.04 2.98 14.79
C ALA A 127 21.16 4.52 14.93
N GLU A 128 22.28 5.10 14.50
CA GLU A 128 22.50 6.55 14.54
C GLU A 128 21.50 7.27 13.62
N ALA A 129 21.31 6.72 12.42
CA ALA A 129 20.36 7.23 11.45
C ALA A 129 18.92 7.06 11.94
N SER A 130 18.57 5.88 12.46
CA SER A 130 17.24 5.58 12.98
C SER A 130 16.84 6.51 14.11
N SER A 131 17.73 6.75 15.08
CA SER A 131 17.46 7.64 16.21
C SER A 131 17.32 9.10 15.77
N SER A 132 18.12 9.55 14.79
CA SER A 132 18.10 10.93 14.30
C SER A 132 16.88 11.23 13.41
N LEU A 133 16.35 10.21 12.73
CA LEU A 133 15.17 10.28 11.85
C LEU A 133 13.89 9.71 12.50
N MET A 134 14.00 9.20 13.73
CA MET A 134 12.91 8.55 14.47
C MET A 134 12.28 7.38 13.72
N LEU A 135 13.09 6.56 13.06
CA LEU A 135 12.63 5.41 12.24
C LEU A 135 12.33 4.20 13.12
N GLY A 136 11.33 4.34 13.99
CA GLY A 136 10.91 3.32 14.93
C GLY A 136 10.60 3.88 16.30
N TYR A 137 10.61 3.01 17.31
CA TYR A 137 10.38 3.37 18.70
C TYR A 137 11.32 2.55 19.57
N TRP A 138 12.03 3.17 20.52
CA TRP A 138 13.00 2.44 21.33
C TRP A 138 12.35 1.30 22.14
N PRO A 139 12.92 0.07 22.13
CA PRO A 139 14.22 -0.30 21.55
C PRO A 139 14.23 -0.76 20.08
N PHE A 140 13.09 -0.79 19.39
CA PHE A 140 12.99 -1.04 17.95
C PHE A 140 13.34 0.22 17.12
N ASN A 141 14.63 0.47 16.93
CA ASN A 141 15.15 1.50 16.02
C ASN A 141 15.60 0.85 14.70
N SER A 142 14.67 0.60 13.79
CA SER A 142 14.91 -0.26 12.63
C SER A 142 15.69 0.39 11.48
N GLY A 143 15.77 1.73 11.45
CA GLY A 143 16.60 2.45 10.50
C GLY A 143 16.25 2.18 9.03
N PHE A 144 17.25 2.22 8.16
CA PHE A 144 17.10 2.06 6.71
C PHE A 144 17.18 0.60 6.24
N LEU A 145 17.79 -0.30 7.01
CA LEU A 145 17.93 -1.71 6.66
C LEU A 145 17.61 -2.61 7.87
N ILE A 146 16.68 -3.55 7.68
CA ILE A 146 16.38 -4.60 8.64
C ILE A 146 17.00 -5.95 8.23
N PRO A 147 17.32 -6.83 9.20
CA PRO A 147 17.62 -8.24 8.96
C PRO A 147 16.53 -8.99 8.18
N GLU A 148 16.92 -10.01 7.44
CA GLU A 148 16.05 -10.84 6.60
C GLU A 148 15.02 -11.65 7.41
N ASN A 149 15.33 -11.97 8.68
CA ASN A 149 14.45 -12.76 9.53
C ASN A 149 13.19 -11.97 9.95
N VAL A 150 12.18 -11.96 9.10
CA VAL A 150 10.90 -11.25 9.31
C VAL A 150 10.26 -11.61 10.65
N SER A 151 10.25 -12.89 11.05
CA SER A 151 9.67 -13.31 12.33
C SER A 151 10.38 -12.67 13.52
N TYR A 152 11.71 -12.58 13.50
CA TYR A 152 12.49 -11.89 14.53
C TYR A 152 12.12 -10.40 14.62
N ILE A 153 12.02 -9.71 13.48
CA ILE A 153 11.68 -8.28 13.42
C ILE A 153 10.27 -8.01 13.97
N LYS A 154 9.30 -8.86 13.62
CA LYS A 154 7.93 -8.74 14.14
C LYS A 154 7.87 -8.92 15.65
N ASN A 155 8.53 -9.95 16.17
CA ASN A 155 8.59 -10.20 17.62
C ASN A 155 9.22 -9.02 18.34
N LEU A 156 10.26 -8.40 17.77
CA LEU A 156 10.92 -7.28 18.39
C LEU A 156 10.04 -6.02 18.44
N ALA A 157 9.26 -5.76 17.39
CA ALA A 157 8.27 -4.69 17.39
C ALA A 157 7.16 -4.94 18.43
N GLU A 158 6.71 -6.18 18.58
CA GLU A 158 5.75 -6.59 19.61
C GLU A 158 6.30 -6.39 21.03
N GLU A 159 7.52 -6.87 21.31
CA GLU A 159 8.18 -6.71 22.61
C GLU A 159 8.38 -5.22 22.97
N THR A 160 8.69 -4.39 21.97
CA THR A 160 8.80 -2.94 22.12
C THR A 160 7.46 -2.31 22.51
N SER A 161 6.38 -2.68 21.82
CA SER A 161 5.02 -2.24 22.15
C SER A 161 4.63 -2.62 23.58
N GLN A 162 4.90 -3.86 23.99
CA GLN A 162 4.58 -4.34 25.33
C GLN A 162 5.38 -3.59 26.41
N THR A 163 6.66 -3.34 26.15
CA THR A 163 7.56 -2.63 27.09
C THR A 163 7.17 -1.17 27.25
N SER A 164 6.79 -0.51 26.16
CA SER A 164 6.46 0.91 26.13
C SER A 164 4.97 1.21 26.29
N ASN A 165 4.13 0.17 26.37
CA ASN A 165 2.69 0.22 26.57
C ASN A 165 1.98 1.12 25.54
N PHE A 166 2.17 0.81 24.26
CA PHE A 166 1.48 1.47 23.14
C PHE A 166 0.85 0.48 22.16
N ASP A 167 -0.13 0.97 21.41
CA ASP A 167 -0.79 0.24 20.33
C ASP A 167 0.10 0.15 19.09
N TYR A 168 0.18 -1.04 18.51
CA TYR A 168 0.98 -1.28 17.33
C TYR A 168 0.23 -2.11 16.29
N ILE A 169 0.57 -1.88 15.02
CA ILE A 169 0.05 -2.65 13.90
C ILE A 169 1.24 -3.22 13.15
N VAL A 170 1.19 -4.53 12.89
CA VAL A 170 2.11 -5.22 11.99
C VAL A 170 1.29 -5.86 10.88
N GLU A 171 1.60 -5.51 9.64
CA GLU A 171 0.99 -6.12 8.46
C GLU A 171 2.09 -6.68 7.56
N GLU A 172 1.82 -7.82 6.92
CA GLU A 172 2.72 -8.43 5.95
C GLU A 172 1.97 -8.69 4.64
N SER A 173 2.60 -8.31 3.53
CA SER A 173 2.21 -8.67 2.16
C SER A 173 3.32 -9.50 1.50
N TYR A 174 3.19 -9.77 0.20
CA TYR A 174 4.17 -10.58 -0.53
C TYR A 174 5.55 -9.92 -0.53
N ASN A 175 5.64 -8.64 -0.93
CA ASN A 175 6.91 -7.90 -0.96
C ASN A 175 7.16 -7.06 0.29
N PHE A 176 6.16 -6.75 1.13
CA PHE A 176 6.34 -5.74 2.17
C PHE A 176 6.01 -6.18 3.58
N LEU A 177 6.70 -5.53 4.52
CA LEU A 177 6.43 -5.56 5.95
C LEU A 177 6.11 -4.14 6.41
N TYR A 178 4.96 -3.95 7.03
CA TYR A 178 4.49 -2.67 7.56
C TYR A 178 4.49 -2.69 9.08
N PHE A 179 4.92 -1.58 9.65
CA PHE A 179 4.82 -1.28 11.07
C PHE A 179 4.12 0.07 11.25
N ASN A 180 3.17 0.14 12.16
CA ASN A 180 2.76 1.38 12.81
C ASN A 180 3.01 1.23 14.30
N LEU A 181 3.87 2.08 14.85
CA LEU A 181 4.23 2.10 16.27
C LEU A 181 3.72 3.39 16.92
N ALA A 182 2.78 3.25 17.85
CA ALA A 182 2.21 4.34 18.65
C ALA A 182 1.62 5.50 17.83
N ASP A 183 1.16 5.26 16.59
CA ASP A 183 0.76 6.28 15.61
C ASP A 183 1.82 7.36 15.32
N SER A 184 3.04 7.10 15.77
CA SER A 184 4.17 8.02 15.70
C SER A 184 5.17 7.64 14.61
N SER A 185 5.18 6.36 14.22
CA SER A 185 6.12 5.83 13.22
C SER A 185 5.44 4.78 12.36
N GLU A 186 5.16 5.15 11.11
CA GLU A 186 4.71 4.26 10.06
C GLU A 186 5.89 3.91 9.16
N LEU A 187 6.26 2.64 9.05
CA LEU A 187 7.42 2.16 8.31
C LEU A 187 7.02 1.03 7.37
N ILE A 188 7.50 1.05 6.13
CA ILE A 188 7.33 -0.04 5.17
C ILE A 188 8.69 -0.47 4.68
N TYR A 189 9.02 -1.75 4.88
CA TYR A 189 10.24 -2.38 4.40
C TYR A 189 9.92 -3.33 3.25
N ASP A 190 10.80 -3.39 2.25
CA ASP A 190 10.83 -4.48 1.28
C ASP A 190 11.42 -5.73 1.95
N LYS A 191 10.65 -6.82 1.98
CA LYS A 191 11.04 -8.08 2.61
C LYS A 191 12.16 -8.79 1.86
N MET A 192 12.27 -8.56 0.56
CA MET A 192 13.27 -9.24 -0.28
C MET A 192 14.67 -8.70 0.00
N THR A 193 14.79 -7.39 0.25
CA THR A 193 16.09 -6.73 0.50
C THR A 193 16.30 -6.30 1.95
N GLY A 194 15.22 -6.18 2.74
CA GLY A 194 15.22 -5.56 4.06
C GLY A 194 15.23 -4.02 4.04
N LEU A 195 15.18 -3.39 2.87
CA LEU A 195 15.35 -1.95 2.73
C LEU A 195 14.07 -1.19 3.08
N LEU A 196 14.22 -0.05 3.75
CA LEU A 196 13.12 0.90 4.01
C LEU A 196 12.63 1.52 2.68
N ILE A 197 11.35 1.39 2.38
CA ILE A 197 10.73 1.94 1.15
C ILE A 197 9.89 3.17 1.45
N TYR A 198 9.32 3.25 2.65
CA TYR A 198 8.51 4.38 3.10
C TYR A 198 8.65 4.56 4.60
N ALA A 199 8.72 5.81 5.04
CA ALA A 199 8.60 6.17 6.44
C ALA A 199 7.77 7.43 6.60
N LYS A 200 6.93 7.44 7.64
CA LYS A 200 6.25 8.62 8.14
C LYS A 200 6.36 8.63 9.64
N THR A 201 7.06 9.63 10.18
CA THR A 201 7.32 9.72 11.61
C THR A 201 6.89 11.06 12.15
N ASN A 202 6.40 11.10 13.38
CA ASN A 202 5.87 12.28 14.05
C ASN A 202 6.15 12.20 15.56
N MET A 203 6.95 13.13 16.08
CA MET A 203 7.20 13.28 17.51
C MET A 203 7.32 14.76 17.90
N GLY A 204 6.33 15.25 18.65
CA GLY A 204 6.27 16.65 19.07
C GLY A 204 6.15 17.58 17.86
N THR A 205 7.16 18.41 17.62
CA THR A 205 7.21 19.32 16.46
C THR A 205 7.91 18.72 15.25
N TYR A 206 8.59 17.58 15.42
CA TYR A 206 9.25 16.88 14.34
C TYR A 206 8.23 16.02 13.59
N ASN A 207 8.20 16.15 12.27
CA ASN A 207 7.58 15.18 11.40
C ASN A 207 8.37 15.06 10.10
N ILE A 208 8.40 13.87 9.53
CA ILE A 208 8.92 13.61 8.20
C ILE A 208 8.06 12.55 7.54
N GLU A 209 7.77 12.73 6.25
CA GLU A 209 7.24 11.69 5.40
C GLU A 209 8.16 11.55 4.19
N MET A 210 8.69 10.35 3.97
CA MET A 210 9.66 10.07 2.93
C MET A 210 9.41 8.73 2.24
N SER A 211 9.70 8.68 0.95
CA SER A 211 9.53 7.48 0.11
C SER A 211 10.74 7.27 -0.78
N LEU A 212 11.18 6.01 -0.90
CA LEU A 212 12.26 5.63 -1.82
C LEU A 212 11.80 5.80 -3.27
N THR A 213 12.50 6.65 -4.01
CA THR A 213 12.08 7.09 -5.36
C THR A 213 12.47 6.15 -6.48
N ASN A 214 13.54 5.39 -6.27
CA ASN A 214 14.07 4.41 -7.22
C ASN A 214 13.60 2.98 -6.90
N TYR A 215 12.55 2.83 -6.09
CA TYR A 215 11.91 1.53 -5.90
C TYR A 215 11.00 1.19 -7.07
N SER A 216 11.14 -0.02 -7.61
CA SER A 216 10.26 -0.57 -8.65
C SER A 216 10.06 -2.06 -8.42
N LEU A 217 8.90 -2.58 -8.80
CA LEU A 217 8.67 -4.02 -8.89
C LEU A 217 9.75 -4.66 -9.78
N ASP A 218 10.36 -5.75 -9.31
CA ASP A 218 11.34 -6.49 -10.09
C ASP A 218 10.65 -7.32 -11.19
N LEU A 219 10.63 -6.76 -12.40
CA LEU A 219 10.00 -7.40 -13.55
C LEU A 219 10.80 -8.62 -14.07
N SER A 220 12.03 -8.84 -13.60
CA SER A 220 12.84 -9.99 -14.02
C SER A 220 12.45 -11.30 -13.32
N ARG A 221 11.65 -11.21 -12.25
CA ARG A 221 11.15 -12.36 -11.50
C ARG A 221 10.01 -13.06 -12.21
N ILE A 222 9.95 -14.37 -12.01
CA ILE A 222 8.77 -15.17 -12.35
C ILE A 222 7.84 -15.17 -11.14
N TYR A 223 6.67 -14.57 -11.30
CA TYR A 223 5.60 -14.58 -10.30
C TYR A 223 4.75 -15.83 -10.51
N GLN A 224 4.87 -16.78 -9.58
CA GLN A 224 4.17 -18.05 -9.65
C GLN A 224 2.89 -18.01 -8.81
N TYR A 225 1.79 -18.48 -9.39
CA TYR A 225 0.48 -18.54 -8.75
C TYR A 225 0.03 -20.00 -8.64
N ASN A 226 -0.35 -20.41 -7.44
CA ASN A 226 -0.93 -21.72 -7.16
C ASN A 226 -2.43 -21.69 -7.47
N VAL A 227 -2.93 -22.69 -8.20
CA VAL A 227 -4.36 -22.82 -8.51
C VAL A 227 -5.03 -23.67 -7.44
N SER A 228 -5.99 -23.10 -6.70
CA SER A 228 -6.74 -23.79 -5.64
C SER A 228 -8.15 -24.21 -6.06
N ASP A 229 -8.74 -23.57 -7.07
CA ASP A 229 -9.98 -24.01 -7.72
C ASP A 229 -9.92 -23.69 -9.22
N PHE A 230 -10.40 -24.62 -10.04
CA PHE A 230 -10.57 -24.41 -11.47
C PHE A 230 -11.82 -25.13 -11.98
N GLY A 231 -12.74 -24.36 -12.57
CA GLY A 231 -13.95 -24.84 -13.22
C GLY A 231 -13.76 -25.10 -14.72
N ASN A 232 -14.81 -25.58 -15.40
CA ASN A 232 -14.78 -25.98 -16.81
C ASN A 232 -14.02 -25.01 -17.75
N LYS A 233 -13.34 -25.60 -18.75
CA LYS A 233 -12.47 -25.00 -19.77
C LYS A 233 -12.94 -23.62 -20.27
N PRO A 234 -12.38 -22.50 -19.80
CA PRO A 234 -12.53 -21.24 -20.49
C PRO A 234 -11.77 -21.31 -21.84
N ALA A 235 -12.36 -20.74 -22.88
CA ALA A 235 -11.55 -20.25 -23.99
C ALA A 235 -10.74 -19.05 -23.49
N TRP A 236 -9.54 -18.82 -24.03
CA TRP A 236 -9.08 -17.45 -24.17
C TRP A 236 -10.18 -16.76 -24.98
N TRP A 237 -10.98 -15.90 -24.33
CA TRP A 237 -12.35 -15.53 -24.78
C TRP A 237 -12.43 -15.15 -26.27
N TYR A 238 -13.61 -15.30 -26.88
CA TYR A 238 -13.99 -15.17 -28.32
C TYR A 238 -13.36 -14.00 -29.12
N VAL A 239 -12.78 -13.00 -28.44
CA VAL A 239 -12.08 -11.84 -29.02
C VAL A 239 -10.66 -12.18 -29.51
N PHE A 240 -10.00 -13.20 -28.95
CA PHE A 240 -8.63 -13.63 -29.32
C PHE A 240 -8.58 -15.14 -29.66
N SER A 241 -9.58 -15.60 -30.42
CA SER A 241 -9.76 -17.02 -30.78
C SER A 241 -8.56 -17.65 -31.51
N ASP A 242 -7.65 -16.85 -32.04
CA ASP A 242 -6.38 -17.27 -32.65
C ASP A 242 -5.34 -17.76 -31.63
N LYS A 243 -5.52 -17.46 -30.33
CA LYS A 243 -4.57 -17.81 -29.25
C LYS A 243 -4.85 -19.15 -28.56
N GLY A 244 -5.96 -19.81 -28.90
CA GLY A 244 -6.30 -21.14 -28.39
C GLY A 244 -7.02 -21.17 -27.04
N TYR A 245 -7.07 -22.34 -26.42
CA TYR A 245 -7.72 -22.59 -25.14
C TYR A 245 -6.66 -22.87 -24.08
N PHE A 246 -6.84 -22.34 -22.88
CA PHE A 246 -6.03 -22.73 -21.74
C PHE A 246 -6.84 -23.63 -20.80
N GLU A 247 -6.14 -24.54 -20.14
CA GLU A 247 -6.70 -25.43 -19.13
C GLU A 247 -5.65 -25.63 -18.03
N THR A 248 -6.12 -25.72 -16.80
CA THR A 248 -5.33 -26.09 -15.63
C THR A 248 -6.18 -27.00 -14.74
N SER A 249 -5.74 -27.25 -13.52
CA SER A 249 -6.49 -28.00 -12.51
C SER A 249 -6.22 -27.39 -11.14
N GLU A 250 -7.02 -27.79 -10.16
CA GLU A 250 -6.60 -27.68 -8.76
C GLU A 250 -5.20 -28.31 -8.59
N GLY A 251 -4.32 -27.61 -7.87
CA GLY A 251 -2.91 -27.97 -7.72
C GLY A 251 -2.02 -27.64 -8.93
N GLY A 252 -2.56 -27.07 -10.00
CA GLY A 252 -1.83 -26.52 -11.13
C GLY A 252 -1.12 -25.19 -10.78
N LEU A 253 -0.42 -24.62 -11.77
CA LEU A 253 0.34 -23.37 -11.62
C LEU A 253 0.10 -22.41 -12.79
N ILE A 254 0.17 -21.11 -12.51
CA ILE A 254 0.27 -20.06 -13.52
C ILE A 254 1.53 -19.26 -13.23
N ASN A 255 2.46 -19.23 -14.18
CA ASN A 255 3.67 -18.41 -14.09
C ASN A 255 3.50 -17.15 -14.94
N ILE A 256 3.76 -16.00 -14.33
CA ILE A 256 3.75 -14.69 -14.98
C ILE A 256 5.16 -14.14 -14.98
N ASN A 257 5.69 -13.83 -16.16
CA ASN A 257 6.99 -13.18 -16.32
C ASN A 257 6.79 -11.87 -17.08
N PHE A 258 6.93 -10.73 -16.39
CA PHE A 258 6.69 -9.42 -17.00
C PHE A 258 7.80 -9.07 -17.99
N THR A 259 7.40 -8.64 -19.20
CA THR A 259 8.35 -8.25 -20.26
C THR A 259 8.58 -6.74 -20.31
N GLY A 260 7.86 -5.96 -19.50
CA GLY A 260 7.98 -4.51 -19.40
C GLY A 260 6.67 -3.76 -19.65
N TYR A 261 6.78 -2.44 -19.82
CA TYR A 261 5.67 -1.57 -20.19
C TYR A 261 5.84 -1.12 -21.64
N TYR A 262 4.81 -1.34 -22.45
CA TYR A 262 4.80 -0.97 -23.87
C TYR A 262 3.58 -0.13 -24.21
N ASN A 263 3.63 0.52 -25.37
CA ASN A 263 2.51 1.30 -25.89
C ASN A 263 1.25 0.44 -25.94
N ARG A 264 0.15 1.02 -25.50
CA ARG A 264 -1.17 0.40 -25.62
C ARG A 264 -1.58 0.32 -27.09
N SER A 265 -2.27 -0.77 -27.48
CA SER A 265 -2.82 -0.85 -28.83
C SER A 265 -3.96 0.16 -28.99
N SER A 266 -4.03 0.83 -30.15
CA SER A 266 -5.15 1.74 -30.45
C SER A 266 -6.50 1.04 -30.54
N SER A 267 -6.51 -0.29 -30.65
CA SER A 267 -7.71 -1.14 -30.62
C SER A 267 -8.17 -1.52 -29.22
N ASP A 268 -7.38 -1.26 -28.17
CA ASP A 268 -7.71 -1.64 -26.81
C ASP A 268 -8.77 -0.70 -26.22
N TRP A 269 -9.99 -1.17 -26.03
CA TRP A 269 -11.09 -0.44 -25.40
C TRP A 269 -11.26 -0.82 -23.93
N GLY A 270 -11.32 0.14 -23.00
CA GLY A 270 -11.59 -0.13 -21.57
C GLY A 270 -10.50 -0.93 -20.84
N ASP A 271 -9.79 -0.28 -19.90
CA ASP A 271 -8.78 -0.89 -19.03
C ASP A 271 -8.57 0.01 -17.81
N VAL A 272 -7.99 -0.54 -16.75
CA VAL A 272 -7.45 0.18 -15.60
C VAL A 272 -6.19 1.00 -15.96
N PHE A 273 -5.39 0.56 -16.95
CA PHE A 273 -4.17 1.27 -17.39
C PHE A 273 -4.45 2.65 -18.02
N PRO A 274 -3.66 3.69 -17.67
CA PRO A 274 -3.74 4.98 -18.36
C PRO A 274 -3.40 4.82 -19.85
N ASP A 275 -3.94 5.72 -20.68
CA ASP A 275 -3.98 5.57 -22.15
C ASP A 275 -2.62 5.51 -22.87
N THR A 276 -1.49 5.65 -22.17
CA THR A 276 -0.16 5.70 -22.77
C THR A 276 0.57 4.35 -22.77
N ASN A 277 0.63 3.64 -21.64
CA ASN A 277 1.42 2.42 -21.49
C ASN A 277 0.66 1.33 -20.72
N MET A 278 0.91 0.07 -21.08
CA MET A 278 0.35 -1.13 -20.45
C MET A 278 1.45 -2.14 -20.15
N ALA A 279 1.30 -2.91 -19.08
CA ALA A 279 2.22 -4.00 -18.76
C ALA A 279 2.01 -5.19 -19.71
N TYR A 280 3.10 -5.82 -20.14
CA TYR A 280 3.09 -7.05 -20.92
C TYR A 280 3.83 -8.16 -20.18
N MET A 281 3.51 -9.41 -20.51
CA MET A 281 4.03 -10.58 -19.84
C MET A 281 4.05 -11.82 -20.73
N ASN A 282 4.88 -12.78 -20.36
CA ASN A 282 4.75 -14.16 -20.77
C ASN A 282 3.93 -14.91 -19.70
N VAL A 283 3.08 -15.81 -20.16
CA VAL A 283 2.18 -16.61 -19.32
C VAL A 283 2.41 -18.07 -19.65
N ASP A 284 2.80 -18.86 -18.64
CA ASP A 284 2.85 -20.31 -18.72
C ASP A 284 1.83 -20.91 -17.75
N ILE A 285 1.01 -21.84 -18.22
CA ILE A 285 -0.04 -22.48 -17.43
C ILE A 285 0.22 -23.98 -17.39
N PHE A 286 0.33 -24.49 -16.17
CA PHE A 286 0.60 -25.89 -15.87
C PHE A 286 -0.66 -26.54 -15.34
N ASN A 287 -0.91 -27.76 -15.79
CA ASN A 287 -1.97 -28.62 -15.31
C ASN A 287 -1.37 -29.74 -14.43
N LYS A 288 -2.16 -30.32 -13.52
CA LYS A 288 -1.75 -31.43 -12.66
C LYS A 288 -2.75 -32.60 -12.69
N PRO A 289 -3.03 -33.20 -13.86
CA PRO A 289 -4.07 -34.22 -14.01
C PRO A 289 -3.76 -35.55 -13.30
N ASP A 290 -2.47 -35.89 -13.09
CA ASP A 290 -2.02 -37.17 -12.49
C ASP A 290 -1.04 -36.97 -11.32
N GLY A 291 -1.07 -35.80 -10.67
CA GLY A 291 -0.14 -35.47 -9.58
C GLY A 291 1.22 -34.93 -10.04
N GLU A 292 1.53 -34.96 -11.33
CA GLU A 292 2.69 -34.30 -11.94
C GLU A 292 2.29 -33.02 -12.68
N LEU A 293 3.10 -31.98 -12.54
CA LEU A 293 2.90 -30.72 -13.25
C LEU A 293 3.36 -30.84 -14.70
N SER A 294 2.45 -30.58 -15.64
CA SER A 294 2.75 -30.55 -17.08
C SER A 294 2.39 -29.19 -17.66
N LEU A 295 3.32 -28.58 -18.42
CA LEU A 295 3.04 -27.37 -19.18
C LEU A 295 1.93 -27.65 -20.19
N ASN A 296 0.82 -26.92 -20.08
CA ASN A 296 -0.35 -27.11 -20.94
C ASN A 296 -0.51 -25.96 -21.94
N PHE A 297 -0.13 -24.73 -21.56
CA PHE A 297 -0.37 -23.57 -22.39
C PHE A 297 0.70 -22.50 -22.14
N THR A 298 1.15 -21.85 -23.22
CA THR A 298 2.10 -20.73 -23.18
C THR A 298 1.63 -19.61 -24.09
N GLN A 299 1.70 -18.38 -23.60
CA GLN A 299 1.57 -17.18 -24.40
C GLN A 299 2.73 -16.23 -24.10
N VAL A 300 3.28 -15.63 -25.15
CA VAL A 300 4.45 -14.77 -25.05
C VAL A 300 4.03 -13.35 -25.38
N ASN A 301 4.51 -12.41 -24.56
CA ASN A 301 4.31 -10.97 -24.73
C ASN A 301 2.84 -10.59 -24.95
N VAL A 302 1.97 -11.10 -24.09
CA VAL A 302 0.56 -10.71 -24.02
C VAL A 302 0.39 -9.56 -23.06
N SER A 303 -0.54 -8.67 -23.36
CA SER A 303 -0.83 -7.55 -22.47
C SER A 303 -1.55 -8.00 -21.19
N ASN A 304 -1.38 -7.23 -20.12
CA ASN A 304 -2.07 -7.46 -18.85
C ASN A 304 -3.59 -7.53 -19.03
N LYS A 305 -4.13 -6.69 -19.91
CA LYS A 305 -5.56 -6.69 -20.24
C LYS A 305 -6.00 -7.96 -20.95
N GLU A 306 -5.26 -8.45 -21.95
CA GLU A 306 -5.61 -9.69 -22.65
C GLU A 306 -5.71 -10.87 -21.68
N VAL A 307 -4.76 -10.94 -20.75
CA VAL A 307 -4.76 -11.96 -19.70
C VAL A 307 -5.92 -11.73 -18.72
N ALA A 308 -6.18 -10.47 -18.33
CA ALA A 308 -7.30 -10.13 -17.45
C ALA A 308 -8.64 -10.58 -18.03
N VAL A 309 -8.88 -10.30 -19.31
CA VAL A 309 -10.11 -10.70 -20.01
C VAL A 309 -10.17 -12.23 -20.15
N ALA A 310 -9.06 -12.88 -20.52
CA ALA A 310 -9.02 -14.33 -20.70
C ALA A 310 -9.32 -15.09 -19.41
N MET A 311 -8.87 -14.58 -18.27
CA MET A 311 -9.01 -15.21 -16.96
C MET A 311 -10.13 -14.63 -16.11
N ILE A 312 -10.94 -13.69 -16.66
CA ILE A 312 -12.01 -12.97 -15.95
C ILE A 312 -11.46 -12.36 -14.65
N LEU A 313 -10.39 -11.57 -14.75
CA LEU A 313 -9.77 -10.83 -13.63
C LEU A 313 -10.30 -9.39 -13.61
N GLY A 314 -11.62 -9.25 -13.47
CA GLY A 314 -12.29 -7.97 -13.65
C GLY A 314 -13.70 -8.07 -14.22
N TYR A 315 -14.33 -6.92 -14.45
CA TYR A 315 -15.68 -6.77 -14.99
C TYR A 315 -15.80 -5.48 -15.79
N ASN A 316 -16.65 -5.46 -16.82
CA ASN A 316 -16.80 -4.32 -17.75
C ASN A 316 -15.43 -3.77 -18.20
N ASN A 317 -15.16 -2.47 -18.08
CA ASN A 317 -13.84 -1.89 -18.39
C ASN A 317 -12.85 -1.96 -17.22
N PHE A 318 -13.26 -2.47 -16.06
CA PHE A 318 -12.38 -2.73 -14.93
C PHE A 318 -11.71 -4.10 -15.08
N GLN A 319 -10.83 -4.23 -16.08
CA GLN A 319 -10.04 -5.43 -16.34
C GLN A 319 -8.65 -5.24 -15.75
N SER A 320 -8.42 -5.72 -14.53
CA SER A 320 -7.24 -5.32 -13.73
C SER A 320 -6.05 -6.27 -13.82
N GLY A 321 -6.29 -7.55 -14.10
CA GLY A 321 -5.23 -8.51 -14.45
C GLY A 321 -4.25 -8.82 -13.32
N PHE A 322 -3.00 -9.12 -13.67
CA PHE A 322 -1.95 -9.50 -12.72
C PHE A 322 -1.19 -8.30 -12.14
N LEU A 323 -1.30 -7.14 -12.79
CA LEU A 323 -0.65 -5.92 -12.36
C LEU A 323 -1.57 -4.73 -12.59
N VAL A 324 -1.80 -3.92 -11.56
CA VAL A 324 -2.57 -2.68 -11.67
C VAL A 324 -1.65 -1.48 -11.83
N PRO A 325 -2.02 -0.49 -12.64
CA PRO A 325 -1.27 0.75 -12.78
C PRO A 325 -1.40 1.56 -11.49
N SER A 326 -0.36 2.34 -11.20
CA SER A 326 -0.42 3.44 -10.23
C SER A 326 -0.42 3.02 -8.75
N ILE A 327 0.74 2.54 -8.29
CA ILE A 327 1.15 2.59 -6.88
C ILE A 327 0.85 3.97 -6.25
N ASN A 328 1.00 5.02 -7.06
CA ASN A 328 0.86 6.41 -6.63
C ASN A 328 -0.56 6.99 -6.77
N ASN A 329 -1.53 6.24 -7.30
CA ASN A 329 -2.91 6.74 -7.48
C ASN A 329 -3.97 5.63 -7.40
N ILE A 330 -4.02 4.97 -6.24
CA ILE A 330 -5.05 3.98 -5.91
C ILE A 330 -6.46 4.59 -5.95
N THR A 331 -6.61 5.89 -5.69
CA THR A 331 -7.91 6.59 -5.75
C THR A 331 -8.58 6.46 -7.13
N LYS A 332 -7.84 6.73 -8.22
CA LYS A 332 -8.39 6.59 -9.58
C LYS A 332 -8.80 5.15 -9.87
N PHE A 333 -8.00 4.18 -9.41
CA PHE A 333 -8.29 2.76 -9.57
C PHE A 333 -9.60 2.36 -8.84
N LYS A 334 -9.77 2.79 -7.58
CA LYS A 334 -11.01 2.57 -6.80
C LYS A 334 -12.23 3.21 -7.46
N MET A 335 -12.10 4.44 -7.95
CA MET A 335 -13.19 5.12 -8.65
C MET A 335 -13.63 4.38 -9.92
N LEU A 336 -12.67 3.86 -10.70
CA LEU A 336 -12.99 3.08 -11.88
C LEU A 336 -13.72 1.78 -11.53
N ALA A 337 -13.28 1.08 -10.47
CA ALA A 337 -13.97 -0.12 -9.98
C ALA A 337 -15.45 0.17 -9.66
N LEU A 338 -15.74 1.26 -8.94
CA LEU A 338 -17.10 1.68 -8.59
C LEU A 338 -17.92 2.11 -9.82
N GLN A 339 -17.33 2.89 -10.71
CA GLN A 339 -18.00 3.36 -11.93
C GLN A 339 -18.43 2.18 -12.80
N GLU A 340 -17.52 1.24 -13.02
CA GLU A 340 -17.75 0.08 -13.87
C GLU A 340 -18.73 -0.91 -13.25
N ALA A 341 -19.07 -0.81 -11.96
CA ALA A 341 -20.15 -1.61 -11.34
C ALA A 341 -21.54 -1.34 -11.97
N SER A 342 -21.69 -0.18 -12.60
CA SER A 342 -22.92 0.26 -13.27
C SER A 342 -22.89 0.09 -14.80
N GLY A 343 -21.90 -0.64 -15.32
CA GLY A 343 -21.67 -0.85 -16.75
C GLY A 343 -22.63 -1.85 -17.41
N PHE A 344 -22.10 -2.63 -18.37
CA PHE A 344 -22.88 -3.66 -19.07
C PHE A 344 -23.34 -4.76 -18.11
N THR A 345 -22.40 -5.27 -17.30
CA THR A 345 -22.68 -6.16 -16.17
C THR A 345 -22.92 -5.31 -14.94
N MET A 346 -24.16 -5.26 -14.43
CA MET A 346 -24.51 -4.48 -13.24
C MET A 346 -24.31 -5.28 -11.97
N GLY A 347 -23.67 -4.70 -10.96
CA GLY A 347 -23.42 -5.37 -9.69
C GLY A 347 -23.05 -4.43 -8.56
N GLU A 348 -22.79 -5.01 -7.40
CA GLU A 348 -22.31 -4.30 -6.22
C GLU A 348 -20.79 -4.45 -6.11
N VAL A 349 -20.13 -3.38 -5.65
CA VAL A 349 -18.69 -3.37 -5.41
C VAL A 349 -18.40 -3.03 -3.97
N GLU A 350 -17.63 -3.89 -3.30
CA GLU A 350 -17.06 -3.65 -1.98
C GLU A 350 -15.55 -3.45 -2.13
N ILE A 351 -15.02 -2.42 -1.47
CA ILE A 351 -13.58 -2.12 -1.46
C ILE A 351 -13.09 -2.20 -0.03
N LEU A 352 -12.16 -3.12 0.23
CA LEU A 352 -11.49 -3.26 1.52
C LEU A 352 -10.01 -2.89 1.35
N GLU A 353 -9.49 -2.06 2.24
CA GLU A 353 -8.15 -1.52 2.13
C GLU A 353 -7.43 -1.62 3.47
N THR A 354 -6.18 -2.10 3.44
CA THR A 354 -5.24 -2.08 4.55
C THR A 354 -4.07 -1.15 4.22
N SER A 355 -3.03 -1.14 5.06
CA SER A 355 -1.83 -0.34 4.78
C SER A 355 -1.07 -0.89 3.57
N LEU A 356 -1.01 -2.21 3.39
CA LEU A 356 -0.29 -2.84 2.28
C LEU A 356 -1.17 -3.37 1.15
N THR A 357 -2.46 -3.63 1.36
CA THR A 357 -3.31 -4.33 0.38
C THR A 357 -4.61 -3.63 0.04
N LEU A 358 -5.15 -3.94 -1.15
CA LEU A 358 -6.44 -3.47 -1.65
C LEU A 358 -7.23 -4.65 -2.21
N LYS A 359 -8.38 -4.94 -1.62
CA LYS A 359 -9.33 -5.95 -2.10
C LYS A 359 -10.52 -5.28 -2.78
N ILE A 360 -10.82 -5.72 -4.00
CA ILE A 360 -12.03 -5.35 -4.74
C ILE A 360 -12.91 -6.60 -4.83
N LYS A 361 -14.11 -6.53 -4.28
CA LYS A 361 -15.15 -7.55 -4.47
C LYS A 361 -16.22 -7.00 -5.39
N PHE A 362 -16.60 -7.75 -6.41
CA PHE A 362 -17.69 -7.44 -7.30
C PHE A 362 -18.64 -8.62 -7.39
N GLU A 363 -19.93 -8.37 -7.20
CA GLU A 363 -20.98 -9.37 -7.36
C GLU A 363 -22.06 -8.83 -8.30
N GLU A 364 -22.24 -9.48 -9.45
CA GLU A 364 -23.29 -9.14 -10.40
C GLU A 364 -24.68 -9.37 -9.79
N SER A 365 -25.60 -8.43 -9.97
CA SER A 365 -26.96 -8.53 -9.42
C SER A 365 -27.76 -9.72 -9.96
N SER A 366 -27.45 -10.20 -11.17
CA SER A 366 -28.06 -11.41 -11.75
C SER A 366 -27.47 -12.72 -11.21
N GLY A 367 -26.35 -12.65 -10.49
CA GLY A 367 -25.57 -13.79 -10.02
C GLY A 367 -24.66 -14.42 -11.09
N GLY A 368 -24.57 -13.84 -12.28
CA GLY A 368 -23.80 -14.39 -13.41
C GLY A 368 -22.28 -14.33 -13.25
N GLN A 369 -21.77 -13.34 -12.51
CA GLN A 369 -20.33 -13.10 -12.33
C GLN A 369 -19.99 -12.63 -10.90
N LYS A 370 -18.91 -13.17 -10.35
CA LYS A 370 -18.30 -12.72 -9.09
C LYS A 370 -16.79 -12.60 -9.25
N ASN A 371 -16.22 -11.51 -8.76
CA ASN A 371 -14.78 -11.25 -8.80
C ASN A 371 -14.31 -10.79 -7.43
N TYR A 372 -13.33 -11.48 -6.87
CA TYR A 372 -12.64 -11.06 -5.66
C TYR A 372 -11.16 -10.94 -6.02
N LEU A 373 -10.63 -9.73 -6.01
CA LEU A 373 -9.27 -9.42 -6.48
C LEU A 373 -8.52 -8.71 -5.34
N LEU A 374 -7.38 -9.25 -4.91
CA LEU A 374 -6.55 -8.69 -3.86
C LEU A 374 -5.19 -8.27 -4.44
N TYR A 375 -4.87 -6.99 -4.33
CA TYR A 375 -3.65 -6.38 -4.85
C TYR A 375 -2.76 -5.85 -3.74
N GLU A 376 -1.45 -5.89 -3.96
CA GLU A 376 -0.47 -5.19 -3.13
C GLU A 376 -0.36 -3.72 -3.56
N LYS A 377 -0.62 -2.78 -2.66
CA LYS A 377 -0.74 -1.34 -2.94
C LYS A 377 0.55 -0.72 -3.49
N LYS A 378 1.69 -1.16 -2.98
CA LYS A 378 3.01 -0.58 -3.28
C LYS A 378 3.67 -1.14 -4.54
N THR A 379 3.14 -2.21 -5.13
CA THR A 379 3.62 -2.74 -6.43
C THR A 379 2.53 -2.82 -7.49
N GLY A 380 1.26 -2.89 -7.07
CA GLY A 380 0.12 -3.19 -7.92
C GLY A 380 -0.02 -4.68 -8.26
N LEU A 381 0.81 -5.55 -7.68
CA LEU A 381 0.83 -6.98 -8.00
C LEU A 381 -0.42 -7.68 -7.46
N LEU A 382 -1.04 -8.54 -8.28
CA LEU A 382 -2.12 -9.42 -7.83
C LEU A 382 -1.56 -10.44 -6.83
N LEU A 383 -2.12 -10.48 -5.64
CA LEU A 383 -1.74 -11.43 -4.58
C LEU A 383 -2.66 -12.65 -4.55
N TRP A 384 -3.95 -12.42 -4.77
CA TRP A 384 -4.96 -13.46 -4.76
C TRP A 384 -6.15 -13.05 -5.62
N CYS A 385 -6.78 -14.02 -6.27
CA CYS A 385 -8.12 -13.82 -6.80
C CYS A 385 -9.00 -15.05 -6.70
N LYS A 386 -10.32 -14.78 -6.70
CA LYS A 386 -11.39 -15.74 -6.95
C LYS A 386 -12.33 -15.15 -7.99
N SER A 387 -12.38 -15.77 -9.15
CA SER A 387 -13.20 -15.32 -10.28
C SER A 387 -14.19 -16.41 -10.66
N ILE A 388 -15.46 -16.05 -10.73
CA ILE A 388 -16.57 -16.94 -11.06
C ILE A 388 -17.38 -16.27 -12.17
N GLY A 389 -17.69 -17.00 -13.23
CA GLY A 389 -18.53 -16.50 -14.32
C GLY A 389 -19.20 -17.63 -15.07
N SER A 390 -20.53 -17.71 -15.06
CA SER A 390 -21.28 -18.81 -15.69
C SER A 390 -20.73 -20.20 -15.28
N ASN A 391 -19.96 -20.87 -16.14
CA ASN A 391 -19.39 -22.20 -15.91
C ASN A 391 -17.93 -22.16 -15.44
N TYR A 392 -17.30 -20.98 -15.49
CA TYR A 392 -15.90 -20.76 -15.19
C TYR A 392 -15.71 -20.46 -13.71
N ARG A 393 -14.65 -21.04 -13.15
CA ARG A 393 -14.11 -20.70 -11.84
C ARG A 393 -12.59 -20.72 -11.92
N LEU A 394 -11.95 -19.75 -11.29
CA LEU A 394 -10.51 -19.72 -11.06
C LEU A 394 -10.26 -19.12 -9.69
N GLU A 395 -9.56 -19.85 -8.84
CA GLU A 395 -8.99 -19.31 -7.62
C GLU A 395 -7.47 -19.52 -7.66
N ILE A 396 -6.73 -18.42 -7.53
CA ILE A 396 -5.27 -18.42 -7.54
C ILE A 396 -4.70 -17.55 -6.44
N THR A 397 -3.55 -17.97 -5.91
CA THR A 397 -2.77 -17.25 -4.91
C THR A 397 -1.32 -17.19 -5.34
N ILE A 398 -0.68 -16.03 -5.25
CA ILE A 398 0.77 -15.95 -5.46
C ILE A 398 1.51 -16.83 -4.44
N ASN A 399 2.47 -17.61 -4.91
CA ASN A 399 3.20 -18.56 -4.08
C ASN A 399 3.99 -17.80 -2.99
N GLY A 400 3.96 -18.30 -1.76
CA GLY A 400 4.59 -17.62 -0.61
C GLY A 400 3.75 -16.50 0.03
N TYR A 401 2.51 -16.28 -0.42
CA TYR A 401 1.55 -15.41 0.25
C TYR A 401 0.37 -16.22 0.80
N ASP A 402 0.00 -15.97 2.04
CA ASP A 402 -1.24 -16.49 2.64
C ASP A 402 -2.26 -15.35 2.70
N PRO A 403 -3.32 -15.36 1.87
CA PRO A 403 -4.36 -14.35 1.95
C PRO A 403 -5.00 -14.45 3.33
N TRP A 404 -4.97 -13.33 4.06
CA TRP A 404 -5.53 -13.18 5.41
C TRP A 404 -6.81 -13.99 5.55
N SER A 405 -6.84 -14.82 6.59
CA SER A 405 -7.88 -15.80 6.95
C SER A 405 -9.04 -15.75 6.00
N ARG A 406 -9.25 -16.82 5.21
CA ARG A 406 -10.52 -17.13 4.56
C ARG A 406 -11.64 -16.83 5.57
N GLU A 407 -12.16 -15.60 5.56
CA GLU A 407 -13.44 -15.31 6.17
C GLU A 407 -14.30 -16.31 5.43
N SER A 408 -14.76 -17.32 6.17
CA SER A 408 -15.80 -18.22 5.71
C SER A 408 -16.75 -17.36 4.92
N ASP A 409 -17.04 -17.74 3.67
CA ASP A 409 -18.17 -17.23 2.88
C ASP A 409 -19.39 -17.38 3.79
N GLY A 410 -19.57 -16.39 4.65
CA GLY A 410 -20.47 -16.37 5.77
C GLY A 410 -21.69 -15.70 5.20
N ASP A 411 -22.65 -16.57 4.87
CA ASP A 411 -24.06 -16.26 4.68
C ASP A 411 -24.40 -14.80 4.91
N SER A 412 -24.83 -14.14 3.83
CA SER A 412 -25.62 -12.91 3.82
C SER A 412 -25.64 -12.19 5.17
N SER A 413 -24.79 -11.19 5.33
CA SER A 413 -25.02 -10.14 6.32
C SER A 413 -26.36 -9.49 5.98
N GLY A 414 -27.46 -10.10 6.42
CA GLY A 414 -28.71 -9.42 6.59
C GLY A 414 -28.38 -8.16 7.37
N LEU A 415 -28.70 -7.00 6.79
CA LEU A 415 -28.54 -5.68 7.40
C LEU A 415 -28.68 -5.83 8.91
N ASN A 416 -27.58 -5.69 9.65
CA ASN A 416 -27.65 -5.71 11.09
C ASN A 416 -28.35 -4.42 11.51
N LEU A 417 -29.68 -4.50 11.57
CA LEU A 417 -30.56 -3.39 11.90
C LEU A 417 -30.54 -3.11 13.40
N GLU A 418 -29.95 -3.97 14.26
CA GLU A 418 -29.88 -3.73 15.71
C GLU A 418 -29.41 -2.32 16.09
N PRO A 419 -28.30 -1.78 15.55
CA PRO A 419 -27.89 -0.41 15.83
C PRO A 419 -28.89 0.65 15.33
N TYR A 420 -29.74 0.31 14.35
CA TYR A 420 -30.69 1.22 13.72
C TYR A 420 -32.13 1.11 14.27
N ILE A 421 -32.49 0.02 14.96
CA ILE A 421 -33.82 -0.22 15.55
C ILE A 421 -34.32 0.97 16.39
N PRO A 422 -33.52 1.59 17.27
CA PRO A 422 -33.95 2.73 18.08
C PRO A 422 -34.36 3.94 17.22
N TYR A 423 -33.61 4.21 16.15
CA TYR A 423 -33.88 5.32 15.23
C TYR A 423 -35.13 5.05 14.39
N ILE A 424 -35.33 3.80 13.96
CA ILE A 424 -36.53 3.37 13.23
C ILE A 424 -37.76 3.54 14.14
N ILE A 425 -37.67 3.19 15.42
CA ILE A 425 -38.76 3.36 16.40
C ILE A 425 -39.06 4.85 16.62
N ILE A 426 -38.04 5.69 16.85
CA ILE A 426 -38.21 7.14 17.06
C ILE A 426 -38.84 7.78 15.82
N GLY A 427 -38.33 7.49 14.62
CA GLY A 427 -38.88 7.98 13.36
C GLY A 427 -40.33 7.56 13.14
N SER A 428 -40.66 6.29 13.42
CA SER A 428 -42.02 5.76 13.29
C SER A 428 -43.00 6.44 14.26
N LEU A 429 -42.60 6.66 15.51
CA LEU A 429 -43.42 7.34 16.51
C LEU A 429 -43.63 8.82 16.16
N SER A 430 -42.62 9.51 15.64
CA SER A 430 -42.73 10.88 15.16
C SER A 430 -43.70 10.98 13.98
N ILE A 431 -43.62 10.08 13.00
CA ILE A 431 -44.53 10.04 11.86
C ILE A 431 -45.97 9.76 12.31
N ALA A 432 -46.17 8.77 13.18
CA ALA A 432 -47.50 8.45 13.71
C ALA A 432 -48.11 9.64 14.49
N SER A 433 -47.29 10.37 15.25
CA SER A 433 -47.72 11.56 16.01
C SER A 433 -48.07 12.73 15.09
N ILE A 434 -47.33 12.94 14.00
CA ILE A 434 -47.63 13.95 12.98
C ILE A 434 -48.93 13.60 12.25
N LEU A 435 -49.11 12.35 11.85
CA LEU A 435 -50.34 11.89 11.20
C LEU A 435 -51.55 12.01 12.14
N GLY A 436 -51.40 11.67 13.41
CA GLY A 436 -52.45 11.82 14.43
C GLY A 436 -52.86 13.27 14.68
N THR A 437 -51.88 14.19 14.77
CA THR A 437 -52.16 15.63 14.94
C THR A 437 -52.82 16.24 13.69
N LEU A 438 -52.39 15.84 12.49
CA LEU A 438 -53.06 16.21 11.24
C LEU A 438 -54.51 15.69 11.19
N ALA A 439 -54.77 14.46 11.61
CA ALA A 439 -56.13 13.90 11.65
C ALA A 439 -57.03 14.64 12.65
N ILE A 440 -56.56 14.91 13.87
CA ILE A 440 -57.31 15.62 14.91
C ILE A 440 -57.60 17.09 14.51
N SER A 441 -56.66 17.74 13.83
CA SER A 441 -56.82 19.13 13.37
C SER A 441 -57.94 19.33 12.35
N LYS A 442 -58.37 18.26 11.65
CA LYS A 442 -59.54 18.33 10.76
C LYS A 442 -60.85 18.52 11.52
N TYR A 443 -60.90 18.12 12.80
CA TYR A 443 -62.13 18.10 13.60
C TYR A 443 -62.13 19.10 14.77
N ASN A 444 -60.98 19.71 15.10
CA ASN A 444 -60.86 20.69 16.19
C ASN A 444 -60.18 21.99 15.73
N LEU A 445 -60.95 23.08 15.66
CA LEU A 445 -60.51 24.40 15.19
C LEU A 445 -59.34 24.99 15.98
N LYS A 446 -59.27 24.77 17.30
CA LYS A 446 -58.16 25.27 18.14
C LYS A 446 -56.84 24.54 17.86
N VAL A 447 -56.91 23.24 17.55
CA VAL A 447 -55.72 22.44 17.20
C VAL A 447 -55.24 22.81 15.79
N LYS A 448 -56.15 23.17 14.88
CA LYS A 448 -55.81 23.62 13.53
C LYS A 448 -54.92 24.86 13.52
N GLU A 449 -55.17 25.84 14.38
CA GLU A 449 -54.35 27.05 14.49
C GLU A 449 -52.97 26.77 15.11
N LEU A 450 -52.87 25.77 15.99
CA LEU A 450 -51.63 25.42 16.69
C LEU A 450 -50.82 24.31 15.99
N ASN A 451 -51.36 23.69 14.95
CA ASN A 451 -50.82 22.48 14.34
C ASN A 451 -49.38 22.64 13.83
N LYS A 452 -49.08 23.82 13.25
CA LYS A 452 -47.72 24.12 12.79
C LYS A 452 -46.71 24.11 13.93
N TYR A 453 -47.07 24.64 15.10
CA TYR A 453 -46.21 24.67 16.27
C TYR A 453 -46.05 23.29 16.91
N ILE A 454 -47.12 22.49 16.96
CA ILE A 454 -47.09 21.13 17.50
C ILE A 454 -46.19 20.22 16.64
N ILE A 455 -46.30 20.32 15.31
CA ILE A 455 -45.43 19.55 14.39
C ILE A 455 -43.96 19.96 14.55
N ILE A 456 -43.68 21.26 14.68
CA ILE A 456 -42.31 21.75 14.95
C ILE A 456 -41.77 21.17 16.27
N VAL A 457 -42.59 21.13 17.33
CA VAL A 457 -42.18 20.53 18.61
C VAL A 457 -41.91 19.03 18.47
N ILE A 458 -42.74 18.28 17.75
CA ILE A 458 -42.52 16.83 17.53
C ILE A 458 -41.22 16.58 16.77
N ILE A 459 -40.92 17.39 15.74
CA ILE A 459 -39.66 17.29 14.98
C ILE A 459 -38.47 17.61 15.89
N ILE A 460 -38.55 18.71 16.65
CA ILE A 460 -37.47 19.10 17.57
C ILE A 460 -37.23 17.99 18.59
N VAL A 461 -38.27 17.47 19.24
CA VAL A 461 -38.14 16.40 20.25
C VAL A 461 -37.60 15.11 19.64
N GLY A 462 -38.06 14.72 18.44
CA GLY A 462 -37.55 13.54 17.74
C GLY A 462 -36.06 13.66 17.42
N SER A 463 -35.65 14.81 16.88
CA SER A 463 -34.24 15.09 16.56
C SER A 463 -33.35 15.24 17.79
N PHE A 464 -33.86 15.81 18.88
CA PHE A 464 -33.10 15.91 20.13
C PHE A 464 -32.96 14.55 20.82
N SER A 465 -34.00 13.72 20.77
CA SER A 465 -33.98 12.38 21.37
C SER A 465 -33.04 11.45 20.60
N SER A 466 -33.01 11.54 19.26
CA SER A 466 -32.04 10.79 18.46
C SER A 466 -30.61 11.26 18.69
N LEU A 467 -30.39 12.56 18.91
CA LEU A 467 -29.08 13.13 19.26
C LEU A 467 -28.59 12.67 20.64
N ILE A 468 -29.46 12.69 21.66
CA ILE A 468 -29.13 12.21 23.01
C ILE A 468 -28.87 10.71 22.99
N TYR A 469 -29.69 9.94 22.26
CA TYR A 469 -29.46 8.51 22.11
C TYR A 469 -28.13 8.24 21.41
N PHE A 470 -27.84 8.94 20.31
CA PHE A 470 -26.54 8.87 19.64
C PHE A 470 -25.40 9.18 20.61
N GLN A 471 -25.47 10.24 21.41
CA GLN A 471 -24.42 10.52 22.41
C GLN A 471 -24.29 9.46 23.51
N ALA A 472 -25.38 8.79 23.89
CA ALA A 472 -25.39 7.79 24.97
C ALA A 472 -24.93 6.40 24.51
N THR A 473 -25.17 6.03 23.24
CA THR A 473 -24.77 4.74 22.67
C THR A 473 -23.51 4.81 21.82
N TYR A 474 -23.11 6.00 21.41
CA TYR A 474 -21.78 6.25 20.88
C TYR A 474 -20.78 6.15 22.03
N SER A 475 -20.27 4.94 22.28
CA SER A 475 -18.88 4.83 22.74
C SER A 475 -18.05 5.14 21.51
N PRO A 476 -17.40 6.31 21.43
CA PRO A 476 -16.32 6.43 20.46
C PRO A 476 -15.39 5.25 20.71
N ASP A 477 -14.92 4.58 19.65
CA ASP A 477 -13.61 3.94 19.72
C ASP A 477 -12.70 4.96 20.41
N THR A 478 -11.92 4.56 21.41
CA THR A 478 -11.04 5.46 22.15
C THR A 478 -10.09 6.17 21.18
N ILE A 479 -10.57 7.27 20.60
CA ILE A 479 -9.82 8.27 19.90
C ILE A 479 -9.11 8.99 21.03
N ASN A 480 -7.83 8.68 21.22
CA ASN A 480 -6.92 9.53 21.94
C ASN A 480 -6.78 10.85 21.16
N GLU A 481 -7.80 11.70 21.25
CA GLU A 481 -7.68 13.08 20.87
C GLU A 481 -6.89 13.79 21.97
N LYS A 482 -5.66 14.20 21.63
CA LYS A 482 -5.10 15.40 22.24
C LYS A 482 -4.58 16.38 21.20
N GLN A 483 -5.14 17.57 21.34
CA GLN A 483 -4.45 18.85 21.25
C GLN A 483 -3.04 18.83 21.84
#